data_AF-A4YFS3-F1
#
_entry.id   AF-A4YFS3-F1
#
_cell.length_a   1.000
_cell.length_b   1.000
_cell.length_c   1.000
_cell.angle_alpha   90.00
_cell.angle_beta   90.00
_cell.angle_gamma   90.00
#
_symmetry.space_group_name_H-M   'P 1'
#
loop_
_entity.id
_entity.type
_entity.pdbx_description
1 polymer ?
#
loop_
_entity_poly.entity_id
_entity_poly.type
_entity_poly.pdbx_seq_one_letter_code
_entity_poly.pdbx_strand_id
1 'polypeptide(L)'
;MRESTIRMLTYGTGILVLALVTVHLLILSPGGLSRNVSYGVVVRELENVGYSTALVLLLLFTLVHSGLGLRRALIDSGNGGRVKAIMGVIVVIFTLVLALGILTVIG
;
A
#
# COMPACT_ATOMS: atom_id res chain seq x y z
N MET A 1 -8.10 15.20 14.15
CA MET A 1 -8.49 15.51 12.75
C MET A 1 -10.00 15.53 12.66
N ARG A 2 -10.57 16.42 11.83
CA ARG A 2 -12.01 16.42 11.56
C ARG A 2 -12.37 15.19 10.72
N GLU A 3 -13.58 14.67 10.91
CA GLU A 3 -14.07 13.49 10.18
C GLU A 3 -14.13 13.73 8.66
N SER A 4 -14.38 14.97 8.23
CA SER A 4 -14.32 15.37 6.81
C SER A 4 -12.93 15.17 6.20
N THR A 5 -11.86 15.47 6.93
CA THR A 5 -10.48 15.26 6.48
C THR A 5 -10.15 13.78 6.35
N ILE A 6 -10.54 12.97 7.35
CA ILE A 6 -10.32 11.51 7.34
C ILE A 6 -11.00 10.90 6.12
N ARG A 7 -12.26 11.29 5.87
CA ARG A 7 -13.04 10.84 4.72
C ARG A 7 -12.42 11.23 3.38
N MET A 8 -11.97 12.49 3.25
CA MET A 8 -11.27 12.97 2.06
C MET A 8 -10.01 12.14 1.79
N LEU A 9 -9.21 11.86 2.83
CA LEU A 9 -8.02 11.01 2.70
C LEU A 9 -8.39 9.58 2.32
N THR A 10 -9.43 8.99 2.91
CA THR A 10 -9.88 7.63 2.54
C THR A 10 -10.23 7.52 1.07
N TYR A 11 -11.04 8.46 0.55
CA TYR A 11 -11.42 8.43 -0.87
C TYR A 11 -10.23 8.75 -1.79
N GLY A 12 -9.45 9.78 -1.46
CA GLY A 12 -8.28 10.16 -2.28
C GLY A 12 -7.25 9.05 -2.36
N THR A 13 -6.88 8.44 -1.23
CA THR A 13 -5.96 7.30 -1.21
C THR A 13 -6.54 6.08 -1.90
N GLY A 14 -7.84 5.83 -1.79
CA GLY A 14 -8.50 4.71 -2.48
C GLY A 14 -8.43 4.83 -4.00
N ILE A 15 -8.64 6.03 -4.55
CA ILE A 15 -8.52 6.29 -6.00
C ILE A 15 -7.07 6.10 -6.46
N LEU A 16 -6.10 6.61 -5.69
CA LEU A 16 -4.68 6.44 -6.01
C LEU A 16 -4.25 4.97 -5.98
N VAL A 17 -4.69 4.21 -4.97
CA VAL A 17 -4.46 2.76 -4.90
C VAL A 17 -5.07 2.07 -6.11
N LEU A 18 -6.33 2.36 -6.45
CA LEU A 18 -6.98 1.76 -7.62
C LEU A 18 -6.19 2.00 -8.91
N ALA A 19 -5.77 3.23 -9.15
CA ALA A 19 -4.97 3.58 -10.33
C ALA A 19 -3.63 2.84 -10.35
N LEU A 20 -2.88 2.86 -9.24
CA LEU A 20 -1.56 2.25 -9.15
C LEU A 20 -1.60 0.71 -9.21
N VAL A 21 -2.59 0.08 -8.56
CA VAL A 21 -2.82 -1.37 -8.68
C VAL A 21 -3.16 -1.73 -10.12
N THR A 22 -3.98 -0.93 -10.81
CA THR A 22 -4.31 -1.17 -12.21
C THR A 22 -3.05 -1.17 -13.08
N VAL A 23 -2.18 -0.17 -12.91
CA VAL A 23 -0.88 -0.12 -13.62
C VAL A 23 -0.02 -1.33 -13.30
N HIS A 24 0.09 -1.71 -12.02
CA HIS A 24 0.85 -2.88 -11.59
C HIS A 24 0.34 -4.18 -12.24
N LEU A 25 -0.97 -4.39 -12.26
CA LEU A 25 -1.58 -5.58 -12.87
C LEU A 25 -1.43 -5.59 -14.40
N LEU A 26 -1.46 -4.43 -15.05
CA LEU A 26 -1.21 -4.31 -16.49
C LEU A 26 0.22 -4.67 -16.86
N ILE A 27 1.21 -4.35 -16.02
CA ILE A 27 2.61 -4.75 -16.21
C ILE A 27 2.79 -6.24 -15.93
N LEU A 28 2.05 -6.80 -14.97
CA LEU A 28 2.10 -8.21 -14.60
C LEU A 28 1.38 -9.13 -15.61
N SER A 29 0.53 -8.60 -16.49
CA SER A 29 -0.32 -9.36 -17.41
C SER A 29 0.38 -10.00 -18.63
N PRO A 30 1.28 -9.32 -19.36
CA PRO A 30 1.76 -9.78 -20.66
C PRO A 30 2.59 -11.05 -20.57
N GLY A 31 2.24 -12.10 -21.31
CA GLY A 31 3.02 -13.34 -21.33
C GLY A 31 2.85 -14.25 -20.10
N GLY A 32 1.92 -13.92 -19.20
CA GLY A 32 1.48 -14.80 -18.10
C GLY A 32 2.23 -14.60 -16.78
N LEU A 33 1.52 -14.87 -15.67
CA LEU A 33 2.00 -14.62 -14.32
C LEU A 33 3.30 -15.37 -13.99
N SER A 34 3.42 -16.64 -14.39
CA SER A 34 4.59 -17.48 -14.08
C SER A 34 5.90 -16.92 -14.63
N ARG A 35 5.85 -16.26 -15.79
CA ARG A 35 6.98 -15.57 -16.39
C ARG A 35 7.27 -14.27 -15.65
N ASN A 36 6.25 -13.48 -15.37
CA ASN A 36 6.41 -12.12 -14.86
C ASN A 36 6.79 -12.05 -13.38
N VAL A 37 6.58 -13.12 -12.62
CA VAL A 37 7.09 -13.27 -11.25
C VAL A 37 8.47 -13.95 -11.18
N SER A 38 9.05 -14.31 -12.33
CA SER A 38 10.41 -14.87 -12.35
C SER A 38 11.43 -13.81 -11.94
N TYR A 39 12.45 -14.23 -11.17
CA TYR A 39 13.44 -13.32 -10.59
C TYR A 39 14.06 -12.36 -11.62
N GLY A 40 14.48 -12.86 -12.79
CA GLY A 40 15.11 -12.03 -13.81
C GLY A 40 14.19 -11.00 -14.45
N VAL A 41 12.87 -11.27 -14.53
CA VAL A 41 11.89 -10.29 -15.00
C VAL A 41 11.64 -9.25 -13.92
N VAL A 42 11.43 -9.68 -12.66
CA VAL A 42 11.19 -8.77 -11.54
C VAL A 42 12.36 -7.80 -11.35
N VAL A 43 13.61 -8.29 -11.36
CA VAL A 43 14.81 -7.42 -11.24
C VAL A 43 14.84 -6.37 -12.35
N ARG A 44 14.59 -6.78 -13.60
CA ARG A 44 14.57 -5.85 -14.75
C ARG A 44 13.47 -4.80 -14.62
N GLU A 45 12.30 -5.18 -14.13
CA GLU A 45 11.20 -4.24 -13.89
C GLU A 45 11.52 -3.29 -12.72
N LEU A 46 12.23 -3.75 -11.68
CA LEU A 46 12.67 -2.89 -10.57
C LEU A 46 13.75 -1.88 -11.00
N GLU A 47 14.60 -2.20 -11.98
CA GLU A 47 15.55 -1.26 -12.58
C GLU A 47 14.85 -0.09 -13.30
N ASN A 48 13.59 -0.25 -13.71
CA ASN A 48 12.80 0.84 -14.27
C ASN A 48 12.37 1.82 -13.16
N VAL A 49 13.03 2.97 -13.11
CA VAL A 49 12.78 4.04 -12.13
C VAL A 49 11.30 4.45 -12.04
N GLY A 50 10.60 4.49 -13.17
CA GLY A 50 9.18 4.85 -13.20
C GLY A 50 8.32 3.80 -12.50
N TYR A 51 8.58 2.53 -12.79
CA TYR A 51 7.82 1.43 -12.20
C TYR A 51 8.17 1.18 -10.73
N SER A 52 9.45 1.22 -10.36
CA SER A 52 9.87 1.14 -8.96
C SER A 52 9.28 2.27 -8.11
N THR A 53 9.26 3.50 -8.63
CA THR A 53 8.57 4.63 -7.98
C THR A 53 7.08 4.35 -7.81
N ALA A 54 6.42 3.82 -8.86
CA ALA A 54 5.01 3.45 -8.79
C ALA A 54 4.73 2.38 -7.73
N LEU A 55 5.61 1.39 -7.57
CA LEU A 55 5.49 0.35 -6.54
C LEU A 55 5.66 0.90 -5.12
N VAL A 56 6.62 1.80 -4.89
CA VAL A 56 6.81 2.45 -3.58
C VAL A 56 5.60 3.33 -3.22
N LEU A 57 5.09 4.10 -4.19
CA LEU A 57 3.87 4.89 -4.00
C LEU A 57 2.66 3.99 -3.75
N LEU A 58 2.54 2.88 -4.48
CA LEU A 58 1.47 1.91 -4.29
C LEU A 58 1.51 1.34 -2.86
N LEU A 59 2.69 0.95 -2.38
CA LEU A 59 2.87 0.46 -1.02
C LEU A 59 2.45 1.51 0.01
N LEU A 60 2.96 2.74 -0.12
CA LEU A 60 2.64 3.83 0.78
C LEU A 60 1.14 4.11 0.84
N PHE A 61 0.49 4.32 -0.31
CA PHE A 61 -0.94 4.64 -0.36
C PHE A 61 -1.80 3.48 0.11
N THR A 62 -1.40 2.24 -0.18
CA THR A 62 -2.09 1.04 0.33
C THR A 62 -2.06 1.00 1.86
N LEU A 63 -0.88 1.18 2.47
CA LEU A 63 -0.75 1.18 3.92
C LEU A 63 -1.57 2.30 4.58
N VAL A 64 -1.54 3.51 4.02
CA VAL A 64 -2.37 4.62 4.53
C VAL A 64 -3.87 4.30 4.38
N HIS A 65 -4.29 3.84 3.21
CA HIS A 65 -5.70 3.52 2.94
C HIS A 65 -6.21 2.40 3.87
N SER A 66 -5.44 1.32 3.99
CA SER A 66 -5.73 0.20 4.90
C SER A 66 -5.76 0.65 6.36
N GLY A 67 -4.85 1.53 6.79
CA GLY A 67 -4.84 2.06 8.15
C GLY A 67 -6.08 2.88 8.49
N LEU A 68 -6.55 3.72 7.55
CA LEU A 68 -7.79 4.49 7.70
C LEU A 68 -9.02 3.57 7.75
N GLY A 69 -9.07 2.57 6.86
CA GLY A 69 -10.14 1.58 6.83
C GLY A 69 -10.20 0.73 8.10
N LEU A 70 -9.04 0.27 8.59
CA LEU A 70 -8.94 -0.54 9.79
C LEU A 70 -9.31 0.25 11.05
N ARG A 71 -8.88 1.51 11.16
CA ARG A 71 -9.32 2.40 12.24
C ARG A 71 -10.84 2.50 12.28
N ARG A 72 -11.48 2.70 11.12
CA ARG A 72 -12.94 2.79 11.02
C ARG A 72 -13.61 1.48 11.42
N ALA A 73 -13.15 0.35 10.87
CA ALA A 73 -13.67 -0.98 11.21
C ALA A 73 -13.58 -1.29 12.71
N LEU A 74 -12.50 -0.90 13.38
CA LEU A 74 -12.34 -1.07 14.83
C LEU A 74 -13.31 -0.20 15.65
N ILE A 75 -13.59 1.02 15.20
CA ILE A 75 -14.59 1.88 15.84
C ILE A 75 -15.98 1.24 15.67
N ASP A 76 -16.31 0.84 14.44
CA ASP A 76 -17.61 0.26 14.08
C ASP A 76 -17.84 -1.10 14.78
N SER A 77 -16.76 -1.84 15.09
CA SER A 77 -16.83 -3.10 15.84
C SER A 77 -16.92 -2.92 17.37
N GLY A 78 -17.10 -1.69 17.87
CA GLY A 78 -17.17 -1.41 19.31
C GLY A 78 -15.82 -1.42 20.05
N ASN A 79 -14.69 -1.53 19.35
CA ASN A 79 -13.36 -1.53 19.95
C ASN A 79 -12.81 -0.11 20.24
N GLY A 80 -13.68 0.91 20.30
CA GLY A 80 -13.32 2.33 20.38
C GLY A 80 -12.26 2.67 21.43
N GLY A 81 -12.35 2.07 22.64
CA GLY A 81 -11.38 2.28 23.72
C GLY A 81 -9.99 1.70 23.47
N ARG A 82 -9.86 0.71 22.58
CA ARG A 82 -8.59 0.04 22.23
C ARG A 82 -8.00 0.51 20.90
N VAL A 83 -8.75 1.27 20.09
CA VAL A 83 -8.33 1.74 18.76
C VAL A 83 -6.94 2.37 18.78
N LYS A 84 -6.65 3.23 19.76
CA LYS A 84 -5.36 3.94 19.83
C LYS A 84 -4.18 2.97 20.00
N ALA A 85 -4.33 1.97 20.88
CA ALA A 85 -3.29 0.97 21.13
C ALA A 85 -3.09 0.07 19.90
N ILE A 86 -4.19 -0.43 19.33
CA ILE A 86 -4.16 -1.31 18.14
C ILE A 86 -3.54 -0.57 16.94
N MET A 87 -3.99 0.66 16.67
CA MET A 87 -3.43 1.48 15.59
C MET A 87 -1.96 1.83 15.84
N GLY A 88 -1.52 1.99 17.09
CA GLY A 88 -0.09 2.18 17.41
C GLY A 88 0.76 1.00 16.95
N VAL A 89 0.33 -0.23 17.26
CA VAL A 89 1.01 -1.46 16.79
C VAL A 89 0.99 -1.56 15.27
N ILE A 90 -0.16 -1.29 14.64
CA ILE A 90 -0.30 -1.33 13.18
C ILE A 90 0.65 -0.33 12.50
N VAL A 91 0.79 0.89 13.04
CA VAL A 91 1.70 1.90 12.47
C VAL A 91 3.15 1.43 12.52
N VAL A 92 3.59 0.76 13.61
CA VAL A 92 4.93 0.18 13.69
C VAL A 92 5.12 -0.90 12.61
N ILE A 93 4.15 -1.81 12.47
CA ILE A 93 4.17 -2.86 11.45
C ILE A 93 4.22 -2.24 10.04
N PHE A 94 3.38 -1.25 9.76
CA PHE A 94 3.32 -0.58 8.46
C PHE A 94 4.63 0.14 8.14
N THR A 95 5.26 0.76 9.14
CA THR A 95 6.57 1.41 8.97
C THR A 95 7.64 0.39 8.62
N LEU A 96 7.65 -0.76 9.30
CA LEU A 96 8.58 -1.85 8.99
C LEU A 96 8.36 -2.40 7.57
N VAL A 97 7.11 -2.65 7.19
CA VAL A 97 6.75 -3.11 5.85
C VAL A 97 7.16 -2.10 4.78
N LEU A 98 6.95 -0.81 5.02
CA LEU A 98 7.37 0.26 4.11
C LEU A 98 8.90 0.29 3.96
N ALA A 99 9.64 0.22 5.06
CA ALA A 99 11.11 0.21 5.02
C ALA A 99 11.66 -1.02 4.28
N LEU A 100 11.11 -2.21 4.55
CA LEU A 100 11.50 -3.44 3.86
C LEU A 100 11.14 -3.39 2.37
N GLY A 101 9.96 -2.87 2.03
CA GLY A 101 9.55 -2.68 0.63
C GLY A 101 10.47 -1.73 -0.13
N ILE A 102 10.82 -0.59 0.48
CA ILE A 102 11.79 0.35 -0.10
C ILE A 102 13.16 -0.32 -0.28
N LEU A 103 13.65 -1.04 0.73
CA LEU A 103 14.92 -1.77 0.63
C LEU A 103 14.89 -2.82 -0.49
N THR A 104 13.76 -3.51 -0.69
CA THR A 104 13.59 -4.51 -1.75
C THR A 104 13.56 -3.88 -3.14
N VAL A 105 13.08 -2.64 -3.26
CA VAL A 105 12.97 -1.94 -4.53
C VAL A 105 14.29 -1.26 -4.93
N ILE A 106 15.06 -0.79 -3.95
CA ILE A 106 16.28 0.00 -4.17
C ILE A 106 17.56 -0.84 -4.05
N GLY A 107 17.55 -1.88 -3.20
CA GLY A 107 18.68 -2.77 -2.95
C GLY A 107 18.68 -3.99 -3.87
#